data_AF-A0AA42Z048-F1
#
_entry.id   AF-A0AA42Z048-F1
#
_cell.length_a   1.000
_cell.length_b   1.000
_cell.length_c   1.000
_cell.angle_alpha   90.00
_cell.angle_beta   90.00
_cell.angle_gamma   90.00
#
_symmetry.space_group_name_H-M   'P 1'
#
loop_
_entity.id
_entity.type
_entity.pdbx_description
1 polymer ?
#
loop_
_entity_poly.entity_id
_entity_poly.type
_entity_poly.pdbx_seq_one_letter_code
_entity_poly.pdbx_strand_id
1 'polypeptide(L)'
;MLNRRSLAYLIPVALFLIVGCNRDLGECNLDGRTDEGRPIEGPAAFDIAYRETDGLPMYEGQALVQSSCGNGQFCHSSAAEGSDRIGVPAGLDFDLALACNEAVDPMCVNLGSCDSGAESTYCDQLERLDSNRSRTNSWAGEMVAEVRDGSMPPGERGRSVRDDTPWFRPDGSQLPSLGSDNPEDIDRAKEIIRNWLACSAPVVARTELAPNPQLELTPCATVDGQTCVYTGPQGALPAPTWSSIYASLIFNSCLLCHGPANSNVDQNPNNPSGMIPGGASPEGLAALNLSGVNLMDTSNWAFDSHAAVFNVPASADGECEGQGTVVVPNDSAGSLMIQKMRAIQTCGDEMPIGIGSQSLPDAIINVVAEWIDLGAPND
;
A
#
# COMPACT_ATOMS: atom_id res chain seq x y z
N MET A 1 -48.67 26.04 -65.12
CA MET A 1 -48.98 25.04 -64.06
C MET A 1 -47.87 24.00 -64.04
N LEU A 2 -47.49 23.54 -62.84
CA LEU A 2 -46.51 22.50 -62.47
C LEU A 2 -45.09 22.95 -62.07
N ASN A 3 -44.96 23.07 -60.74
CA ASN A 3 -43.78 23.10 -59.89
C ASN A 3 -42.83 21.90 -60.13
N ARG A 4 -41.52 22.16 -60.18
CA ARG A 4 -40.48 21.15 -59.93
C ARG A 4 -40.11 21.18 -58.44
N ARG A 5 -40.45 20.09 -57.72
CA ARG A 5 -40.04 19.83 -56.34
C ARG A 5 -38.66 19.16 -56.33
N SER A 6 -37.74 19.72 -55.56
CA SER A 6 -36.48 19.12 -55.17
C SER A 6 -36.71 17.94 -54.22
N LEU A 7 -36.19 16.76 -54.53
CA LEU A 7 -36.06 15.64 -53.61
C LEU A 7 -34.70 15.76 -52.90
N ALA A 8 -34.71 16.12 -51.62
CA ALA A 8 -33.56 15.99 -50.75
C ALA A 8 -33.63 14.61 -50.06
N TYR A 9 -32.65 13.76 -50.29
CA TYR A 9 -32.46 12.50 -49.57
C TYR A 9 -31.81 12.81 -48.21
N LEU A 10 -32.59 12.68 -47.13
CA LEU A 10 -32.09 12.60 -45.77
C LEU A 10 -31.66 11.15 -45.51
N ILE A 11 -30.36 10.89 -45.43
CA ILE A 11 -29.79 9.65 -44.93
C ILE A 11 -29.79 9.74 -43.39
N PRO A 12 -30.51 8.87 -42.66
CA PRO A 12 -30.39 8.82 -41.21
C PRO A 12 -29.06 8.14 -40.87
N VAL A 13 -28.09 8.92 -40.38
CA VAL A 13 -26.91 8.38 -39.69
C VAL A 13 -27.39 7.87 -38.34
N ALA A 14 -27.61 6.56 -38.23
CA ALA A 14 -27.81 5.90 -36.95
C ALA A 14 -26.51 5.98 -36.16
N LEU A 15 -26.45 6.86 -35.15
CA LEU A 15 -25.46 6.78 -34.09
C LEU A 15 -25.71 5.49 -33.31
N PHE A 16 -25.00 4.42 -33.66
CA PHE A 16 -24.80 3.31 -32.74
C PHE A 16 -23.85 3.81 -31.66
N LEU A 17 -24.39 4.25 -30.53
CA LEU A 17 -23.66 4.29 -29.28
C LEU A 17 -23.28 2.85 -28.96
N ILE A 18 -22.04 2.47 -29.29
CA ILE A 18 -21.42 1.26 -28.79
C ILE A 18 -21.22 1.52 -27.29
N VAL A 19 -22.26 1.29 -26.50
CA VAL A 19 -22.10 0.98 -25.08
C VAL A 19 -21.42 -0.39 -25.09
N GLY A 20 -20.09 -0.37 -25.09
CA GLY A 20 -19.31 -1.59 -24.91
C GLY A 20 -19.76 -2.18 -23.59
N CYS A 21 -20.49 -3.30 -23.63
CA CYS A 21 -20.75 -4.08 -22.43
C CYS A 21 -19.39 -4.45 -21.86
N ASN A 22 -18.96 -3.75 -20.81
CA ASN A 22 -17.76 -4.07 -20.05
C ASN A 22 -18.10 -5.38 -19.31
N ARG A 23 -17.88 -6.50 -20.01
CA ARG A 23 -18.79 -7.67 -19.96
C ARG A 23 -18.66 -8.51 -18.69
N ASP A 24 -17.86 -8.09 -17.72
CA ASP A 24 -17.51 -8.96 -16.59
C ASP A 24 -17.47 -8.27 -15.22
N LEU A 25 -17.75 -6.96 -15.16
CA LEU A 25 -17.75 -6.24 -13.89
C LEU A 25 -19.07 -6.36 -13.14
N GLY A 26 -20.20 -6.60 -13.80
CA GLY A 26 -21.51 -6.60 -13.13
C GLY A 26 -22.01 -5.20 -12.74
N GLU A 27 -23.11 -5.12 -12.00
CA GLU A 27 -23.64 -3.85 -11.46
C GLU A 27 -22.76 -3.36 -10.29
N CYS A 28 -22.67 -2.04 -10.16
CA CYS A 28 -22.02 -1.39 -9.04
C CYS A 28 -22.95 -1.44 -7.80
N ASN A 29 -22.48 -2.07 -6.72
CA ASN A 29 -23.15 -2.06 -5.43
C ASN A 29 -22.61 -0.91 -4.56
N LEU A 30 -23.37 0.18 -4.44
CA LEU A 30 -22.98 1.36 -3.67
C LEU A 30 -23.19 1.20 -2.16
N ASP A 31 -24.33 0.61 -1.77
CA ASP A 31 -24.81 0.60 -0.37
C ASP A 31 -25.60 -0.68 0.00
N GLY A 32 -25.41 -1.75 -0.76
CA GLY A 32 -26.19 -2.97 -0.64
C GLY A 32 -27.54 -2.91 -1.35
N ARG A 33 -27.79 -1.90 -2.20
CA ARG A 33 -29.05 -1.74 -2.96
C ARG A 33 -28.83 -1.23 -4.38
N THR A 34 -29.75 -1.61 -5.27
CA THR A 34 -29.92 -1.01 -6.61
C THR A 34 -30.58 0.37 -6.50
N ASP A 35 -30.54 1.16 -7.57
CA ASP A 35 -31.29 2.43 -7.69
C ASP A 35 -32.80 2.26 -7.44
N GLU A 36 -33.33 1.05 -7.64
CA GLU A 36 -34.73 0.69 -7.43
C GLU A 36 -35.01 0.22 -5.98
N GLY A 37 -34.01 0.28 -5.10
CA GLY A 37 -34.10 -0.13 -3.70
C GLY A 37 -34.09 -1.65 -3.47
N ARG A 38 -33.85 -2.46 -4.52
CA ARG A 38 -33.69 -3.92 -4.38
C ARG A 38 -32.34 -4.22 -3.72
N PRO A 39 -32.28 -5.11 -2.71
CA PRO A 39 -31.00 -5.50 -2.12
C PRO A 39 -30.05 -6.08 -3.17
N ILE A 40 -28.80 -5.64 -3.14
CA ILE A 40 -27.69 -6.26 -3.85
C ILE A 40 -26.89 -7.04 -2.81
N GLU A 41 -26.80 -8.35 -3.00
CA GLU A 41 -25.95 -9.21 -2.19
C GLU A 41 -24.49 -8.99 -2.59
N GLY A 42 -23.62 -8.70 -1.63
CA GLY A 42 -22.20 -8.44 -1.91
C GLY A 42 -21.63 -7.34 -1.02
N PRO A 43 -20.30 -7.13 -1.08
CA PRO A 43 -19.64 -6.01 -0.42
C PRO A 43 -20.03 -4.69 -1.09
N ALA A 44 -20.12 -3.60 -0.35
CA ALA A 44 -20.37 -2.27 -0.93
C ALA A 44 -19.04 -1.62 -1.32
N ALA A 45 -19.01 -0.86 -2.42
CA ALA A 45 -17.76 -0.27 -2.92
C ALA A 45 -17.21 0.86 -2.03
N PHE A 46 -18.05 1.40 -1.15
CA PHE A 46 -17.72 2.46 -0.20
C PHE A 46 -17.52 1.94 1.22
N ASP A 47 -17.55 0.62 1.44
CA ASP A 47 -17.17 0.04 2.72
C ASP A 47 -15.71 0.38 3.02
N ILE A 48 -15.44 0.86 4.23
CA ILE A 48 -14.13 1.28 4.68
C ILE A 48 -13.49 0.16 5.49
N ALA A 49 -12.22 -0.08 5.24
CA ALA A 49 -11.34 -0.84 6.12
C ALA A 49 -10.22 0.07 6.62
N TYR A 50 -9.61 -0.30 7.74
CA TYR A 50 -8.44 0.37 8.30
C TYR A 50 -7.32 -0.63 8.55
N ARG A 51 -6.09 -0.17 8.35
CA ARG A 51 -4.90 -0.98 8.61
C ARG A 51 -4.61 -1.04 10.10
N GLU A 52 -4.31 -2.23 10.61
CA GLU A 52 -4.11 -2.46 12.04
C GLU A 52 -3.00 -1.58 12.63
N THR A 53 -1.88 -1.42 11.92
CA THR A 53 -0.68 -0.80 12.48
C THR A 53 -0.81 0.70 12.73
N ASP A 54 -1.63 1.39 11.95
CA ASP A 54 -1.66 2.85 11.93
C ASP A 54 -3.04 3.48 11.74
N GLY A 55 -4.08 2.66 11.63
CA GLY A 55 -5.44 3.12 11.44
C GLY A 55 -5.67 3.75 10.06
N LEU A 56 -4.77 3.56 9.09
CA LEU A 56 -4.92 4.14 7.74
C LEU A 56 -6.23 3.66 7.10
N PRO A 57 -7.18 4.56 6.79
CA PRO A 57 -8.45 4.17 6.20
C PRO A 57 -8.36 4.10 4.67
N MET A 58 -8.95 3.06 4.09
CA MET A 58 -9.14 2.90 2.65
C MET A 58 -10.49 2.24 2.39
N TYR A 59 -11.03 2.41 1.19
CA TYR A 59 -12.14 1.54 0.78
C TYR A 59 -11.66 0.09 0.66
N GLU A 60 -12.51 -0.89 0.96
CA GLU A 60 -12.09 -2.30 1.01
C GLU A 60 -11.37 -2.75 -0.28
N GLY A 61 -11.89 -2.39 -1.46
CA GLY A 61 -11.24 -2.73 -2.74
C GLY A 61 -9.92 -2.01 -2.96
N GLN A 62 -9.81 -0.75 -2.54
CA GLN A 62 -8.55 0.01 -2.56
C GLN A 62 -7.51 -0.67 -1.66
N ALA A 63 -7.88 -1.02 -0.43
CA ALA A 63 -7.02 -1.70 0.53
C ALA A 63 -6.49 -3.04 -0.01
N LEU A 64 -7.38 -3.87 -0.61
CA LEU A 64 -6.99 -5.17 -1.17
C LEU A 64 -6.03 -5.06 -2.34
N VAL A 65 -6.24 -4.10 -3.25
CA VAL A 65 -5.34 -3.90 -4.39
C VAL A 65 -3.98 -3.39 -3.89
N GLN A 66 -3.98 -2.45 -2.93
CA GLN A 66 -2.75 -1.88 -2.38
C GLN A 66 -1.93 -2.94 -1.61
N SER A 67 -2.57 -3.75 -0.75
CA SER A 67 -1.90 -4.77 0.06
C SER A 67 -1.37 -5.94 -0.77
N SER A 68 -2.10 -6.33 -1.82
CA SER A 68 -1.73 -7.46 -2.69
C SER A 68 -0.43 -7.25 -3.47
N CYS A 69 0.07 -6.02 -3.54
CA CYS A 69 1.23 -5.63 -4.33
C CYS A 69 2.26 -4.82 -3.52
N GLY A 70 2.39 -5.13 -2.22
CA GLY A 70 3.41 -4.56 -1.33
C GLY A 70 3.20 -3.08 -1.06
N ASN A 71 1.99 -2.73 -0.64
CA ASN A 71 1.56 -1.35 -0.44
C ASN A 71 1.74 -0.45 -1.67
N GLY A 72 1.54 -1.03 -2.85
CA GLY A 72 1.64 -0.32 -4.12
C GLY A 72 3.06 0.02 -4.55
N GLN A 73 4.10 -0.53 -3.91
CA GLN A 73 5.50 -0.20 -4.19
C GLN A 73 6.15 -1.09 -5.27
N PHE A 74 5.69 -2.32 -5.48
CA PHE A 74 6.43 -3.33 -6.27
C PHE A 74 5.73 -3.71 -7.58
N CYS A 75 4.42 -3.92 -7.60
CA CYS A 75 3.78 -4.35 -8.86
C CYS A 75 3.34 -3.15 -9.72
N HIS A 76 2.85 -2.09 -9.07
CA HIS A 76 2.05 -1.04 -9.72
C HIS A 76 2.46 0.39 -9.33
N SER A 77 3.64 0.58 -8.72
CA SER A 77 4.19 1.90 -8.45
C SER A 77 4.85 2.48 -9.70
N SER A 78 4.75 3.79 -9.89
CA SER A 78 5.64 4.49 -10.83
C SER A 78 7.12 4.36 -10.44
N ALA A 79 7.42 4.17 -9.14
CA ALA A 79 8.77 3.95 -8.64
C ALA A 79 9.26 2.50 -8.83
N ALA A 80 8.38 1.56 -9.19
CA ALA A 80 8.78 0.18 -9.46
C ALA A 80 9.47 0.10 -10.83
N GLU A 81 10.77 -0.16 -10.83
CA GLU A 81 11.59 -0.32 -12.04
C GLU A 81 12.38 -1.64 -12.02
N GLY A 82 12.84 -2.10 -13.19
CA GLY A 82 13.77 -3.24 -13.27
C GLY A 82 13.25 -4.53 -12.63
N SER A 83 14.03 -5.10 -11.71
CA SER A 83 13.67 -6.30 -10.93
C SER A 83 12.52 -6.08 -9.95
N ASP A 84 12.29 -4.81 -9.58
CA ASP A 84 11.35 -4.45 -8.52
C ASP A 84 9.94 -4.32 -9.07
N ARG A 85 9.79 -4.22 -10.41
CA ARG A 85 8.50 -4.30 -11.10
C ARG A 85 8.09 -5.76 -11.34
N ILE A 86 7.21 -6.27 -10.49
CA ILE A 86 6.83 -7.68 -10.49
C ILE A 86 5.51 -7.92 -11.23
N GLY A 87 5.59 -8.72 -12.30
CA GLY A 87 4.42 -9.28 -13.00
C GLY A 87 3.57 -8.28 -13.78
N VAL A 88 4.06 -7.07 -14.02
CA VAL A 88 3.32 -6.01 -14.71
C VAL A 88 4.24 -5.25 -15.68
N PRO A 89 3.81 -4.96 -16.92
CA PRO A 89 4.54 -4.08 -17.83
C PRO A 89 4.79 -2.67 -17.27
N ALA A 90 5.90 -2.05 -17.66
CA ALA A 90 6.15 -0.64 -17.36
C ALA A 90 5.03 0.26 -17.89
N GLY A 91 4.62 1.25 -17.08
CA GLY A 91 3.55 2.21 -17.42
C GLY A 91 2.12 1.78 -17.04
N LEU A 92 1.95 0.60 -16.44
CA LEU A 92 0.68 0.17 -15.82
C LEU A 92 0.72 0.39 -14.30
N ASP A 93 0.78 1.66 -13.93
CA ASP A 93 0.79 2.09 -12.54
C ASP A 93 -0.64 2.22 -12.00
N PHE A 94 -0.91 1.50 -10.92
CA PHE A 94 -2.17 1.44 -10.16
C PHE A 94 -1.89 1.72 -8.68
N ASP A 95 -0.91 2.56 -8.38
CA ASP A 95 -0.63 2.99 -7.02
C ASP A 95 -1.76 3.90 -6.53
N LEU A 96 -2.54 3.38 -5.58
CA LEU A 96 -3.71 4.05 -5.00
C LEU A 96 -3.45 4.47 -3.56
N ALA A 97 -2.17 4.68 -3.20
CA ALA A 97 -1.80 5.33 -1.95
C ALA A 97 -2.48 6.70 -1.83
N LEU A 98 -2.90 7.05 -0.60
CA LEU A 98 -3.52 8.33 -0.30
C LEU A 98 -2.60 9.48 -0.75
N ALA A 99 -3.20 10.58 -1.20
CA ALA A 99 -2.47 11.80 -1.52
C ALA A 99 -1.96 12.51 -0.26
N CYS A 100 -2.59 12.27 0.90
CA CYS A 100 -2.16 12.85 2.18
C CYS A 100 -2.58 11.98 3.38
N ASN A 101 -1.68 11.82 4.34
CA ASN A 101 -1.95 11.15 5.61
C ASN A 101 -1.43 12.00 6.78
N GLU A 102 -2.32 12.57 7.61
CA GLU A 102 -1.92 13.43 8.74
C GLU A 102 -0.97 12.75 9.72
N ALA A 103 -1.09 11.44 9.93
CA ALA A 103 -0.22 10.68 10.83
C ALA A 103 1.25 10.64 10.35
N VAL A 104 1.49 11.06 9.12
CA VAL A 104 2.78 11.08 8.43
C VAL A 104 3.18 12.51 8.05
N ASP A 105 2.24 13.31 7.56
CA ASP A 105 2.42 14.72 7.23
C ASP A 105 1.36 15.59 7.93
N PRO A 106 1.72 16.29 9.03
CA PRO A 106 0.80 17.18 9.74
C PRO A 106 0.24 18.32 8.88
N MET A 107 0.83 18.62 7.71
CA MET A 107 0.29 19.62 6.79
C MET A 107 -1.04 19.20 6.17
N CYS A 108 -1.40 17.90 6.24
CA CYS A 108 -2.65 17.38 5.69
C CYS A 108 -3.92 18.03 6.27
N VAL A 109 -3.89 18.62 7.47
CA VAL A 109 -5.06 19.29 8.08
C VAL A 109 -5.32 20.70 7.56
N ASN A 110 -4.32 21.33 6.94
CA ASN A 110 -4.38 22.73 6.50
C ASN A 110 -4.10 22.85 5.00
N LEU A 111 -4.63 21.92 4.21
CA LEU A 111 -4.43 21.91 2.77
C LEU A 111 -5.23 23.04 2.10
N GLY A 112 -4.56 23.73 1.19
CA GLY A 112 -5.21 24.66 0.27
C GLY A 112 -5.83 23.93 -0.92
N SER A 113 -6.67 24.64 -1.66
CA SER A 113 -7.23 24.15 -2.92
C SER A 113 -6.16 24.09 -4.02
N CYS A 114 -6.11 22.99 -4.77
CA CYS A 114 -5.23 22.81 -5.92
C CYS A 114 -5.63 23.68 -7.14
N ASP A 115 -6.87 24.20 -7.16
CA ASP A 115 -7.34 25.12 -8.19
C ASP A 115 -6.67 26.50 -8.12
N SER A 116 -5.98 26.80 -7.02
CA SER A 116 -5.32 28.10 -6.79
C SER A 116 -4.04 28.29 -7.63
N GLY A 117 -3.57 27.25 -8.33
CA GLY A 117 -2.31 27.27 -9.08
C GLY A 117 -1.07 27.29 -8.18
N ALA A 118 -1.22 27.09 -6.89
CA ALA A 118 -0.11 26.90 -5.96
C ALA A 118 0.45 25.47 -6.11
N GLU A 119 1.70 25.36 -6.56
CA GLU A 119 2.42 24.09 -6.52
C GLU A 119 2.60 23.66 -5.06
N SER A 120 2.11 22.47 -4.73
CA SER A 120 2.30 21.85 -3.43
C SER A 120 2.42 20.34 -3.61
N THR A 121 3.22 19.70 -2.76
CA THR A 121 3.40 18.24 -2.77
C THR A 121 2.06 17.51 -2.70
N TYR A 122 1.09 18.04 -1.96
CA TYR A 122 -0.26 17.48 -1.90
C TYR A 122 -0.94 17.46 -3.28
N CYS A 123 -0.87 18.55 -4.04
CA CYS A 123 -1.51 18.63 -5.36
C CYS A 123 -0.88 17.67 -6.36
N ASP A 124 0.46 17.52 -6.33
CA ASP A 124 1.16 16.54 -7.16
C ASP A 124 0.75 15.10 -6.81
N GLN A 125 0.66 14.80 -5.51
CA GLN A 125 0.22 13.50 -5.01
C GLN A 125 -1.26 13.21 -5.33
N LEU A 126 -2.09 14.26 -5.35
CA LEU A 126 -3.48 14.16 -5.73
C LEU A 126 -3.65 13.89 -7.23
N GLU A 127 -2.90 14.61 -8.08
CA GLU A 127 -2.88 14.35 -9.52
C GLU A 127 -2.40 12.92 -9.83
N ARG A 128 -1.36 12.43 -9.14
CA ARG A 128 -0.93 11.03 -9.21
C ARG A 128 -2.08 10.08 -8.89
N LEU A 129 -2.75 10.28 -7.76
CA LEU A 129 -3.84 9.40 -7.32
C LEU A 129 -5.01 9.42 -8.30
N ASP A 130 -5.44 10.59 -8.78
CA ASP A 130 -6.54 10.70 -9.75
C ASP A 130 -6.19 10.07 -11.11
N SER A 131 -4.95 10.26 -11.59
CA SER A 131 -4.44 9.60 -12.80
C SER A 131 -4.43 8.07 -12.64
N ASN A 132 -3.91 7.56 -11.53
CA ASN A 132 -3.85 6.12 -11.25
C ASN A 132 -5.26 5.53 -11.08
N ARG A 133 -6.18 6.22 -10.39
CA ARG A 133 -7.59 5.83 -10.30
C ARG A 133 -8.23 5.73 -11.69
N SER A 134 -8.03 6.75 -12.53
CA SER A 134 -8.56 6.75 -13.90
C SER A 134 -8.00 5.58 -14.71
N ARG A 135 -6.71 5.27 -14.53
CA ARG A 135 -6.07 4.13 -15.21
C ARG A 135 -6.63 2.80 -14.71
N THR A 136 -6.71 2.59 -13.40
CA THR A 136 -7.34 1.42 -12.78
C THR A 136 -8.76 1.22 -13.32
N ASN A 137 -9.58 2.27 -13.39
CA ASN A 137 -10.92 2.18 -13.94
C ASN A 137 -10.93 1.80 -15.43
N SER A 138 -10.01 2.35 -16.23
CA SER A 138 -9.91 2.00 -17.66
C SER A 138 -9.47 0.55 -17.93
N TRP A 139 -8.83 -0.09 -16.95
CA TRP A 139 -8.37 -1.49 -16.98
C TRP A 139 -9.21 -2.43 -16.11
N ALA A 140 -10.35 -1.96 -15.60
CA ALA A 140 -11.13 -2.67 -14.60
C ALA A 140 -11.51 -4.10 -15.04
N GLY A 141 -11.90 -4.27 -16.31
CA GLY A 141 -12.28 -5.58 -16.85
C GLY A 141 -11.11 -6.55 -16.88
N GLU A 142 -9.95 -6.11 -17.37
CA GLU A 142 -8.72 -6.90 -17.39
C GLU A 142 -8.20 -7.20 -15.98
N MET A 143 -8.21 -6.22 -15.07
CA MET A 143 -7.80 -6.43 -13.68
C MET A 143 -8.62 -7.52 -12.99
N VAL A 144 -9.95 -7.51 -13.16
CA VAL A 144 -10.80 -8.57 -12.60
C VAL A 144 -10.48 -9.93 -13.20
N ALA A 145 -10.19 -10.01 -14.50
CA ALA A 145 -9.80 -11.26 -15.14
C ALA A 145 -8.49 -11.82 -14.56
N GLU A 146 -7.45 -10.98 -14.45
CA GLU A 146 -6.16 -11.40 -13.89
C GLU A 146 -6.25 -11.80 -12.41
N VAL A 147 -7.05 -11.06 -11.61
CA VAL A 147 -7.31 -11.41 -10.20
C VAL A 147 -8.03 -12.76 -10.09
N ARG A 148 -9.00 -13.02 -10.97
CA ARG A 148 -9.73 -14.31 -10.97
C ARG A 148 -8.83 -15.48 -11.35
N ASP A 149 -8.00 -15.29 -12.37
CA ASP A 149 -7.05 -16.28 -12.88
C ASP A 149 -5.85 -16.50 -11.94
N GLY A 150 -5.69 -15.65 -10.91
CA GLY A 150 -4.62 -15.75 -9.93
C GLY A 150 -3.26 -15.29 -10.45
N SER A 151 -3.26 -14.55 -11.56
CA SER A 151 -2.08 -13.84 -12.09
C SER A 151 -1.89 -12.46 -11.46
N MET A 152 -2.89 -11.96 -10.73
CA MET A 152 -2.79 -10.76 -9.89
C MET A 152 -3.21 -11.07 -8.44
N PRO A 153 -2.27 -11.12 -7.48
CA PRO A 153 -0.82 -10.96 -7.65
C PRO A 153 -0.17 -12.19 -8.34
N PRO A 154 0.98 -12.04 -9.03
CA PRO A 154 1.54 -13.04 -9.94
C PRO A 154 2.18 -14.24 -9.23
N GLY A 155 1.38 -15.25 -8.91
CA GLY A 155 1.83 -16.51 -8.32
C GLY A 155 2.80 -16.31 -7.14
N GLU A 156 3.87 -17.11 -7.08
CA GLU A 156 4.84 -17.05 -5.99
C GLU A 156 5.53 -15.68 -5.84
N ARG A 157 5.85 -15.02 -6.96
CA ARG A 157 6.52 -13.71 -6.93
C ARG A 157 5.60 -12.62 -6.40
N GLY A 158 4.32 -12.70 -6.71
CA GLY A 158 3.32 -11.79 -6.17
C GLY A 158 3.13 -11.99 -4.68
N ARG A 159 3.10 -13.25 -4.23
CA ARG A 159 2.96 -13.58 -2.82
C ARG A 159 4.14 -13.10 -1.96
N SER A 160 5.36 -13.16 -2.48
CA SER A 160 6.56 -12.73 -1.74
C SER A 160 6.68 -11.23 -1.48
N VAL A 161 5.87 -10.43 -2.18
CA VAL A 161 5.88 -8.96 -2.06
C VAL A 161 4.59 -8.42 -1.50
N ARG A 162 3.68 -9.30 -1.05
CA ARG A 162 2.41 -8.91 -0.46
C ARG A 162 2.65 -8.27 0.92
N ASP A 163 1.90 -7.23 1.23
CA ASP A 163 1.80 -6.75 2.61
C ASP A 163 0.76 -7.60 3.35
N ASP A 164 1.24 -8.39 4.32
CA ASP A 164 0.42 -9.24 5.17
C ASP A 164 -0.17 -8.49 6.38
N THR A 165 0.06 -7.18 6.49
CA THR A 165 -0.53 -6.36 7.56
C THR A 165 -2.07 -6.48 7.51
N PRO A 166 -2.72 -6.91 8.60
CA PRO A 166 -4.16 -7.05 8.63
C PRO A 166 -4.90 -5.72 8.41
N TRP A 167 -5.99 -5.81 7.65
CA TRP A 167 -6.98 -4.75 7.51
C TRP A 167 -8.25 -5.17 8.23
N PHE A 168 -8.88 -4.24 8.93
CA PHE A 168 -10.08 -4.49 9.74
C PHE A 168 -11.22 -3.59 9.30
N ARG A 169 -12.44 -4.10 9.42
CA ARG A 169 -13.69 -3.34 9.27
C ARG A 169 -14.02 -2.63 10.58
N PRO A 170 -14.90 -1.61 10.55
CA PRO A 170 -15.39 -0.92 11.75
C PRO A 170 -15.98 -1.84 12.83
N ASP A 171 -16.50 -3.02 12.45
CA ASP A 171 -17.05 -4.01 13.38
C ASP A 171 -15.99 -4.92 14.02
N GLY A 172 -14.71 -4.71 13.69
CA GLY A 172 -13.57 -5.51 14.15
C GLY A 172 -13.33 -6.79 13.37
N SER A 173 -14.14 -7.09 12.34
CA SER A 173 -13.87 -8.23 11.46
C SER A 173 -12.69 -7.95 10.53
N GLN A 174 -11.85 -8.96 10.30
CA GLN A 174 -10.73 -8.83 9.37
C GLN A 174 -11.22 -8.83 7.92
N LEU A 175 -10.56 -8.04 7.08
CA LEU A 175 -10.73 -8.04 5.64
C LEU A 175 -10.15 -9.34 5.06
N PRO A 176 -10.85 -10.05 4.16
CA PRO A 176 -10.32 -11.25 3.53
C PRO A 176 -9.08 -10.93 2.68
N SER A 177 -8.19 -11.90 2.46
CA SER A 177 -6.94 -11.69 1.69
C SER A 177 -6.91 -12.50 0.40
N LEU A 178 -6.36 -11.92 -0.67
CA LEU A 178 -6.18 -12.58 -1.97
C LEU A 178 -5.21 -13.77 -1.94
N GLY A 179 -4.42 -13.94 -0.88
CA GLY A 179 -3.72 -15.22 -0.70
C GLY A 179 -3.82 -15.74 0.73
N SER A 180 -5.04 -15.69 1.27
CA SER A 180 -5.47 -16.64 2.29
C SER A 180 -5.37 -18.07 1.76
N ASP A 181 -5.14 -19.04 2.64
CA ASP A 181 -5.26 -20.47 2.30
C ASP A 181 -6.73 -20.94 2.27
N ASN A 182 -7.66 -20.12 2.77
CA ASN A 182 -9.08 -20.39 2.75
C ASN A 182 -9.71 -19.92 1.42
N PRO A 183 -10.24 -20.83 0.59
CA PRO A 183 -10.87 -20.46 -0.69
C PRO A 183 -12.04 -19.48 -0.53
N GLU A 184 -12.80 -19.56 0.56
CA GLU A 184 -13.93 -18.65 0.80
C GLU A 184 -13.47 -17.20 1.01
N ASP A 185 -12.32 -17.00 1.68
CA ASP A 185 -11.73 -15.67 1.84
C ASP A 185 -11.22 -15.13 0.50
N ILE A 186 -10.56 -15.99 -0.30
CA ILE A 186 -10.09 -15.60 -1.64
C ILE A 186 -11.27 -15.16 -2.51
N ASP A 187 -12.34 -15.94 -2.57
CA ASP A 187 -13.54 -15.61 -3.35
C ASP A 187 -14.21 -14.32 -2.85
N ARG A 188 -14.24 -14.11 -1.54
CA ARG A 188 -14.77 -12.87 -0.96
C ARG A 188 -13.91 -11.65 -1.32
N ALA A 189 -12.59 -11.77 -1.26
CA ALA A 189 -11.65 -10.71 -1.66
C ALA A 189 -11.80 -10.36 -3.15
N LYS A 190 -11.93 -11.38 -4.03
CA LYS A 190 -12.18 -11.19 -5.47
C LYS A 190 -13.48 -10.42 -5.72
N GLU A 191 -14.53 -10.73 -4.98
CA GLU A 191 -15.84 -10.06 -5.12
C GLU A 191 -15.81 -8.61 -4.63
N ILE A 192 -15.06 -8.31 -3.56
CA ILE A 192 -14.82 -6.93 -3.10
C ILE A 192 -14.14 -6.13 -4.20
N ILE A 193 -13.05 -6.65 -4.78
CA ILE A 193 -12.31 -5.97 -5.86
C ILE A 193 -13.19 -5.79 -7.10
N ARG A 194 -13.93 -6.83 -7.52
CA ARG A 194 -14.87 -6.73 -8.65
C ARG A 194 -15.86 -5.58 -8.43
N ASN A 195 -16.53 -5.55 -7.27
CA ASN A 195 -17.55 -4.55 -7.01
C ASN A 195 -16.97 -3.13 -6.96
N TRP A 196 -15.82 -2.98 -6.31
CA TRP A 196 -15.10 -1.72 -6.23
C TRP A 196 -14.70 -1.21 -7.62
N LEU A 197 -14.18 -2.09 -8.50
CA LEU A 197 -13.89 -1.77 -9.90
C LEU A 197 -15.16 -1.45 -10.71
N ALA A 198 -16.25 -2.17 -10.51
CA ALA A 198 -17.55 -1.89 -11.13
C ALA A 198 -18.09 -0.50 -10.76
N CYS A 199 -17.74 -0.01 -9.57
CA CYS A 199 -18.06 1.32 -9.08
C CYS A 199 -17.02 2.39 -9.44
N SER A 200 -16.23 2.16 -10.49
CA SER A 200 -15.19 3.09 -10.96
C SER A 200 -14.04 3.32 -9.97
N ALA A 201 -13.72 2.32 -9.14
CA ALA A 201 -12.58 2.32 -8.24
C ALA A 201 -12.53 3.56 -7.32
N PRO A 202 -13.55 3.83 -6.48
CA PRO A 202 -13.50 4.98 -5.57
C PRO A 202 -12.28 4.90 -4.66
N VAL A 203 -11.72 6.05 -4.27
CA VAL A 203 -10.53 6.11 -3.40
C VAL A 203 -10.77 7.04 -2.22
N VAL A 204 -10.24 6.67 -1.07
CA VAL A 204 -9.92 7.63 0.00
C VAL A 204 -8.68 8.36 -0.45
N ALA A 205 -8.79 9.68 -0.62
CA ALA A 205 -7.68 10.52 -1.08
C ALA A 205 -6.85 11.04 0.08
N ARG A 206 -7.48 11.25 1.25
CA ARG A 206 -6.85 11.86 2.41
C ARG A 206 -7.36 11.25 3.71
N THR A 207 -6.49 11.25 4.72
CA THR A 207 -6.87 10.96 6.10
C THR A 207 -6.37 12.01 7.08
N GLU A 208 -7.16 12.21 8.13
CA GLU A 208 -6.86 13.04 9.30
C GLU A 208 -6.91 12.19 10.57
N LEU A 209 -6.19 12.59 11.62
CA LEU A 209 -6.30 11.98 12.94
C LEU A 209 -7.70 12.25 13.51
N ALA A 210 -8.38 11.20 13.97
CA ALA A 210 -9.68 11.35 14.60
C ALA A 210 -9.57 12.24 15.86
N PRO A 211 -10.32 13.35 15.97
CA PRO A 211 -10.26 14.23 17.15
C PRO A 211 -10.71 13.54 18.44
N ASN A 212 -11.47 12.46 18.31
CA ASN A 212 -11.89 11.57 19.38
C ASN A 212 -12.32 10.21 18.78
N PRO A 213 -12.37 9.14 19.60
CA PRO A 213 -12.72 7.81 19.10
C PRO A 213 -14.10 7.67 18.45
N GLN A 214 -15.04 8.59 18.74
CA GLN A 214 -16.38 8.53 18.13
C GLN A 214 -16.38 9.00 16.66
N LEU A 215 -15.31 9.66 16.21
CA LEU A 215 -15.15 10.13 14.84
C LEU A 215 -14.25 9.22 13.99
N GLU A 216 -13.64 8.18 14.57
CA GLU A 216 -12.85 7.21 13.82
C GLU A 216 -13.66 6.63 12.65
N LEU A 217 -13.02 6.52 11.47
CA LEU A 217 -13.62 6.01 10.23
C LEU A 217 -14.81 6.81 9.69
N THR A 218 -15.11 7.98 10.26
CA THR A 218 -16.14 8.89 9.74
C THR A 218 -15.54 9.87 8.72
N PRO A 219 -16.34 10.45 7.81
CA PRO A 219 -15.84 11.45 6.88
C PRO A 219 -15.29 12.70 7.59
N CYS A 220 -14.11 13.17 7.18
CA CYS A 220 -13.56 14.48 7.55
C CYS A 220 -13.91 15.56 6.50
N ALA A 221 -13.43 16.78 6.72
CA ALA A 221 -13.71 17.90 5.82
C ALA A 221 -13.18 17.60 4.40
N THR A 222 -14.03 17.81 3.40
CA THR A 222 -13.62 17.64 2.00
C THR A 222 -12.93 18.91 1.51
N VAL A 223 -11.86 18.74 0.74
CA VAL A 223 -11.14 19.80 0.03
C VAL A 223 -11.20 19.43 -1.45
N ASP A 224 -11.63 20.35 -2.32
CA ASP A 224 -11.75 20.12 -3.77
C ASP A 224 -12.56 18.87 -4.17
N GLY A 225 -13.58 18.53 -3.36
CA GLY A 225 -14.43 17.35 -3.60
C GLY A 225 -13.74 16.01 -3.32
N GLN A 226 -12.54 16.01 -2.74
CA GLN A 226 -11.79 14.82 -2.41
C GLN A 226 -12.31 14.13 -1.15
N THR A 227 -12.36 12.80 -1.19
CA THR A 227 -12.78 11.99 -0.05
C THR A 227 -11.74 12.06 1.06
N CYS A 228 -12.20 12.48 2.24
CA CYS A 228 -11.44 12.47 3.48
C CYS A 228 -12.14 11.54 4.48
N VAL A 229 -11.38 10.65 5.12
CA VAL A 229 -11.86 9.80 6.21
C VAL A 229 -10.92 9.94 7.41
N TYR A 230 -11.45 10.09 8.63
CA TYR A 230 -10.59 10.07 9.82
C TYR A 230 -9.97 8.68 10.02
N THR A 231 -8.75 8.64 10.55
CA THR A 231 -8.05 7.39 10.88
C THR A 231 -8.92 6.50 11.77
N GLY A 232 -8.82 5.19 11.55
CA GLY A 232 -9.37 4.19 12.44
C GLY A 232 -8.61 4.10 13.77
N PRO A 233 -9.09 3.24 14.68
CA PRO A 233 -8.33 2.90 15.86
C PRO A 233 -6.97 2.35 15.45
N GLN A 234 -5.90 2.91 16.02
CA GLN A 234 -4.57 2.32 15.88
C GLN A 234 -4.53 1.03 16.71
N GLY A 235 -4.06 -0.05 16.08
CA GLY A 235 -3.74 -1.28 16.76
C GLY A 235 -2.66 -1.08 17.82
N ALA A 236 -2.40 -2.13 18.59
CA ALA A 236 -1.29 -2.09 19.53
C ALA A 236 0.01 -1.88 18.75
N LEU A 237 0.69 -0.77 19.05
CA LEU A 237 2.05 -0.57 18.57
C LEU A 237 2.93 -1.75 19.02
N PRO A 238 3.93 -2.16 18.23
CA PRO A 238 4.87 -3.17 18.68
C PRO A 238 5.51 -2.75 20.01
N ALA A 239 5.86 -3.73 20.84
CA ALA A 239 6.68 -3.44 22.01
C ALA A 239 8.04 -2.87 21.54
N PRO A 240 8.70 -2.00 22.33
CA PRO A 240 10.02 -1.46 22.00
C PRO A 240 11.13 -2.51 22.22
N THR A 241 10.93 -3.71 21.66
CA THR A 241 11.88 -4.81 21.64
C THR A 241 12.15 -5.21 20.19
N TRP A 242 13.35 -5.73 19.92
CA TRP A 242 13.75 -6.02 18.55
C TRP A 242 12.87 -7.11 17.93
N SER A 243 12.52 -8.15 18.69
CA SER A 243 11.62 -9.20 18.22
C SER A 243 10.25 -8.68 17.76
N SER A 244 9.65 -7.76 18.51
CA SER A 244 8.35 -7.18 18.18
C SER A 244 8.42 -6.20 17.01
N ILE A 245 9.45 -5.36 16.96
CA ILE A 245 9.73 -4.44 15.84
C ILE A 245 10.01 -5.24 14.56
N TYR A 246 10.80 -6.31 14.67
CA TYR A 246 11.16 -7.14 13.53
C TYR A 246 9.92 -7.75 12.88
N ALA A 247 9.07 -8.40 13.67
CA ALA A 247 7.87 -9.06 13.17
C ALA A 247 6.84 -8.07 12.60
N SER A 248 6.72 -6.87 13.19
CA SER A 248 5.66 -5.92 12.84
C SER A 248 6.07 -4.96 11.72
N LEU A 249 7.34 -4.54 11.67
CA LEU A 249 7.84 -3.52 10.75
C LEU A 249 8.88 -4.09 9.78
N ILE A 250 9.99 -4.65 10.29
CA ILE A 250 11.13 -5.02 9.44
C ILE A 250 10.73 -6.09 8.44
N PHE A 251 10.05 -7.13 8.91
CA PHE A 251 9.63 -8.25 8.08
C PHE A 251 8.65 -7.82 6.99
N ASN A 252 7.65 -6.99 7.34
CA ASN A 252 6.56 -6.64 6.44
C ASN A 252 6.92 -5.50 5.48
N SER A 253 7.78 -4.57 5.88
CA SER A 253 8.01 -3.31 5.15
C SER A 253 9.46 -3.09 4.71
N CYS A 254 10.44 -3.72 5.35
CA CYS A 254 11.85 -3.43 5.10
C CYS A 254 12.56 -4.56 4.35
N LEU A 255 12.31 -5.83 4.70
CA LEU A 255 13.00 -6.99 4.10
C LEU A 255 12.81 -7.10 2.60
N LEU A 256 11.73 -6.56 2.06
CA LEU A 256 11.46 -6.61 0.64
C LEU A 256 12.48 -5.82 -0.20
N CYS A 257 13.11 -4.79 0.38
CA CYS A 257 14.23 -4.08 -0.26
C CYS A 257 15.59 -4.45 0.38
N HIS A 258 15.57 -4.87 1.64
CA HIS A 258 16.77 -5.01 2.48
C HIS A 258 17.10 -6.45 2.89
N GLY A 259 16.32 -7.43 2.45
CA GLY A 259 16.58 -8.85 2.69
C GLY A 259 17.59 -9.42 1.71
N PRO A 260 18.16 -10.60 1.99
CA PRO A 260 18.95 -11.30 0.99
C PRO A 260 18.08 -11.68 -0.21
N ALA A 261 18.61 -11.56 -1.43
CA ALA A 261 17.99 -12.15 -2.61
C ALA A 261 17.81 -13.66 -2.37
N ASN A 262 16.57 -14.14 -2.46
CA ASN A 262 16.27 -15.55 -2.20
C ASN A 262 15.20 -16.07 -3.18
N SER A 263 14.92 -17.37 -3.13
CA SER A 263 13.93 -18.00 -4.01
C SER A 263 12.48 -17.74 -3.60
N ASN A 264 12.25 -16.99 -2.53
CA ASN A 264 10.99 -16.67 -1.86
C ASN A 264 10.20 -17.87 -1.28
N VAL A 265 10.62 -19.09 -1.58
CA VAL A 265 10.10 -20.32 -0.99
C VAL A 265 10.70 -20.52 0.40
N ASP A 266 9.89 -20.65 1.44
CA ASP A 266 10.36 -21.09 2.75
C ASP A 266 10.26 -22.62 2.90
N GLN A 267 11.33 -23.27 3.38
CA GLN A 267 11.30 -24.69 3.76
C GLN A 267 11.12 -24.89 5.26
N ASN A 268 11.03 -23.81 6.05
CA ASN A 268 10.80 -23.85 7.48
C ASN A 268 9.32 -24.05 7.81
N PRO A 269 8.95 -25.17 8.44
CA PRO A 269 7.58 -25.42 8.86
C PRO A 269 7.09 -24.46 9.96
N ASN A 270 7.97 -23.64 10.55
CA ASN A 270 7.62 -22.68 11.60
C ASN A 270 7.37 -21.25 11.08
N ASN A 271 7.52 -20.98 9.79
CA ASN A 271 7.12 -19.70 9.24
C ASN A 271 5.59 -19.67 9.05
N PRO A 272 4.87 -18.78 9.76
CA PRO A 272 3.43 -18.71 9.65
C PRO A 272 2.93 -18.30 8.25
N SER A 273 3.76 -17.63 7.42
CA SER A 273 3.40 -17.21 6.06
C SER A 273 3.89 -18.18 4.97
N GLY A 274 4.78 -19.12 5.29
CA GLY A 274 5.40 -20.05 4.33
C GLY A 274 6.28 -19.40 3.26
N MET A 275 6.54 -18.08 3.35
CA MET A 275 7.31 -17.31 2.38
C MET A 275 8.26 -16.33 3.05
N ILE A 276 9.38 -16.09 2.39
CA ILE A 276 10.39 -15.12 2.78
C ILE A 276 10.27 -13.91 1.85
N PRO A 277 10.06 -12.67 2.36
CA PRO A 277 10.23 -11.47 1.55
C PRO A 277 11.68 -11.40 1.03
N GLY A 278 11.86 -11.49 -0.28
CA GLY A 278 13.18 -11.42 -0.92
C GLY A 278 13.58 -10.00 -1.24
N GLY A 279 14.83 -9.62 -0.91
CA GLY A 279 15.33 -8.29 -1.21
C GLY A 279 15.66 -8.07 -2.69
N ALA A 280 15.54 -6.82 -3.12
CA ALA A 280 15.80 -6.34 -4.48
C ALA A 280 17.27 -6.43 -4.94
N SER A 281 18.23 -6.50 -4.01
CA SER A 281 19.66 -6.40 -4.34
C SER A 281 20.53 -7.32 -3.46
N PRO A 282 21.57 -7.97 -4.03
CA PRO A 282 22.63 -8.65 -3.26
C PRO A 282 23.39 -7.72 -2.29
N GLU A 283 23.32 -6.42 -2.52
CA GLU A 283 23.92 -5.33 -1.74
C GLU A 283 22.93 -4.66 -0.76
N GLY A 284 21.62 -4.92 -0.91
CA GLY A 284 20.54 -4.38 -0.07
C GLY A 284 20.70 -4.85 1.37
N LEU A 285 21.22 -3.98 2.23
CA LEU A 285 21.61 -4.25 3.63
C LEU A 285 22.09 -5.71 3.84
N ALA A 286 23.39 -5.94 3.63
CA ALA A 286 24.11 -6.98 4.37
C ALA A 286 23.88 -6.90 5.91
N ALA A 287 23.32 -5.77 6.36
CA ALA A 287 22.78 -5.45 7.66
C ALA A 287 21.42 -6.08 8.03
N LEU A 288 20.81 -6.92 7.20
CA LEU A 288 19.80 -7.91 7.66
C LEU A 288 20.22 -9.33 7.25
N ASN A 289 21.51 -9.53 6.95
CA ASN A 289 22.06 -10.83 6.63
C ASN A 289 21.84 -11.80 7.78
N LEU A 290 20.88 -12.70 7.57
CA LEU A 290 20.47 -13.79 8.45
C LEU A 290 21.59 -14.83 8.53
N SER A 291 22.73 -14.49 9.12
CA SER A 291 23.97 -15.28 9.08
C SER A 291 23.91 -16.66 9.77
N GLY A 292 22.72 -17.13 10.15
CA GLY A 292 22.47 -18.49 10.58
C GLY A 292 22.90 -19.51 9.54
N VAL A 293 23.32 -20.69 10.01
CA VAL A 293 23.75 -21.84 9.18
C VAL A 293 22.61 -22.33 8.26
N ASN A 294 21.39 -21.87 8.51
CA ASN A 294 20.20 -22.09 7.71
C ASN A 294 19.50 -20.76 7.46
N LEU A 295 19.72 -20.16 6.28
CA LEU A 295 19.01 -18.94 5.82
C LEU A 295 17.48 -19.12 5.76
N MET A 296 16.99 -20.35 5.89
CA MET A 296 15.56 -20.68 5.87
C MET A 296 14.95 -20.72 7.28
N ASP A 297 15.73 -20.72 8.37
CA ASP A 297 15.17 -20.84 9.72
C ASP A 297 14.64 -19.50 10.27
N THR A 298 13.43 -19.15 9.86
CA THR A 298 12.67 -17.96 10.31
C THR A 298 12.40 -17.88 11.81
N SER A 299 12.60 -18.97 12.57
CA SER A 299 12.25 -18.99 14.00
C SER A 299 13.14 -18.09 14.87
N ASN A 300 14.32 -17.70 14.36
CA ASN A 300 15.28 -16.87 15.08
C ASN A 300 15.68 -15.59 14.33
N TRP A 301 14.95 -15.21 13.30
CA TRP A 301 15.35 -14.12 12.42
C TRP A 301 15.44 -12.74 13.07
N ALA A 302 14.55 -12.47 14.02
CA ALA A 302 14.70 -11.27 14.84
C ALA A 302 16.08 -11.28 15.51
N PHE A 303 16.41 -12.33 16.26
CA PHE A 303 17.69 -12.42 16.95
C PHE A 303 18.89 -12.32 15.99
N ASP A 304 18.84 -13.01 14.84
CA ASP A 304 19.96 -13.07 13.89
C ASP A 304 20.15 -11.75 13.11
N SER A 305 19.06 -11.02 12.84
CA SER A 305 19.10 -9.74 12.11
C SER A 305 19.56 -8.56 12.97
N HIS A 306 19.48 -8.67 14.30
CA HIS A 306 19.87 -7.60 15.23
C HIS A 306 21.29 -7.08 14.99
N ALA A 307 22.25 -8.01 14.91
CA ALA A 307 23.67 -7.69 14.78
C ALA A 307 24.00 -6.97 13.48
N ALA A 308 23.08 -7.04 12.53
CA ALA A 308 23.28 -6.54 11.20
C ALA A 308 22.84 -5.06 11.13
N VAL A 309 21.96 -4.56 12.02
CA VAL A 309 21.69 -3.12 12.18
C VAL A 309 22.46 -2.48 13.35
N PHE A 310 22.77 -3.25 14.38
CA PHE A 310 23.35 -2.75 15.63
C PHE A 310 24.82 -2.34 15.47
N ASN A 311 25.11 -1.05 15.65
CA ASN A 311 26.46 -0.48 15.57
C ASN A 311 27.19 -0.77 14.24
N VAL A 312 26.42 -0.94 13.16
CA VAL A 312 26.94 -1.20 11.82
C VAL A 312 27.13 0.13 11.06
N PRO A 313 28.28 0.36 10.40
CA PRO A 313 28.49 1.54 9.58
C PRO A 313 27.42 1.67 8.47
N ALA A 314 27.01 2.89 8.17
CA ALA A 314 25.99 3.18 7.15
C ALA A 314 26.31 2.62 5.76
N SER A 315 27.59 2.65 5.39
CA SER A 315 28.11 2.00 4.19
C SER A 315 29.55 1.56 4.43
N ALA A 316 29.94 0.43 3.84
CA ALA A 316 31.32 -0.05 3.86
C ALA A 316 32.20 0.64 2.81
N ASP A 317 31.58 1.24 1.79
CA ASP A 317 32.23 1.90 0.66
C ASP A 317 31.34 3.00 0.04
N GLY A 318 31.89 3.81 -0.86
CA GLY A 318 31.14 4.81 -1.63
C GLY A 318 30.90 6.13 -0.88
N GLU A 319 29.92 6.92 -1.37
CA GLU A 319 29.70 8.29 -0.89
C GLU A 319 29.29 8.37 0.58
N CYS A 320 28.69 7.31 1.14
CA CYS A 320 28.31 7.21 2.54
C CYS A 320 29.33 6.53 3.45
N GLU A 321 30.52 6.18 2.97
CA GLU A 321 31.55 5.57 3.80
C GLU A 321 31.91 6.48 4.98
N GLY A 322 31.77 5.96 6.20
CA GLY A 322 32.05 6.71 7.44
C GLY A 322 31.04 7.81 7.78
N GLN A 323 29.94 7.97 7.03
CA GLN A 323 28.93 9.02 7.25
C GLN A 323 27.81 8.61 8.22
N GLY A 324 28.16 7.86 9.27
CA GLY A 324 27.24 7.48 10.35
C GLY A 324 27.12 5.98 10.56
N THR A 325 26.22 5.62 11.47
CA THR A 325 25.97 4.25 11.92
C THR A 325 24.47 4.00 11.81
N VAL A 326 24.08 2.80 11.35
CA VAL A 326 22.67 2.41 11.16
C VAL A 326 21.90 2.57 12.48
N VAL A 327 22.37 1.91 13.54
CA VAL A 327 21.88 2.10 14.92
C VAL A 327 23.03 2.47 15.84
N VAL A 328 22.92 3.63 16.49
CA VAL A 328 23.79 4.09 17.58
C VAL A 328 23.07 3.82 18.90
N PRO A 329 23.53 2.87 19.73
CA PRO A 329 22.85 2.53 20.98
C PRO A 329 22.76 3.72 21.93
N ASN A 330 21.58 3.96 22.50
CA ASN A 330 21.25 5.11 23.35
C ASN A 330 21.22 6.48 22.62
N ASP A 331 21.20 6.49 21.28
CA ASP A 331 21.12 7.72 20.48
C ASP A 331 20.27 7.51 19.21
N SER A 332 18.95 7.51 19.37
CA SER A 332 18.01 7.42 18.26
C SER A 332 18.15 8.59 17.27
N ALA A 333 18.48 9.80 17.74
CA ALA A 333 18.67 10.97 16.89
C ALA A 333 19.92 10.87 16.00
N GLY A 334 21.01 10.31 16.52
CA GLY A 334 22.25 10.04 15.80
C GLY A 334 22.21 8.78 14.92
N SER A 335 21.18 7.94 15.06
CA SER A 335 21.02 6.70 14.31
C SER A 335 20.48 6.95 12.91
N LEU A 336 21.23 6.53 11.87
CA LEU A 336 20.84 6.74 10.48
C LEU A 336 19.52 6.05 10.13
N MET A 337 19.19 4.93 10.79
CA MET A 337 17.92 4.21 10.61
C MET A 337 16.71 5.13 10.87
N ILE A 338 16.71 5.87 11.98
CA ILE A 338 15.62 6.82 12.32
C ILE A 338 15.58 7.97 11.34
N GLN A 339 16.76 8.51 10.98
CA GLN A 339 16.81 9.64 10.06
C GLN A 339 16.27 9.27 8.68
N LYS A 340 16.59 8.07 8.17
CA LYS A 340 16.07 7.55 6.90
C LYS A 340 14.56 7.30 6.95
N MET A 341 14.05 6.70 8.04
CA MET A 341 12.61 6.49 8.23
C MET A 341 11.81 7.80 8.25
N ARG A 342 12.44 8.90 8.70
CA ARG A 342 11.87 10.25 8.74
C ARG A 342 12.20 11.12 7.53
N ALA A 343 12.92 10.60 6.54
CA ALA A 343 13.39 11.35 5.37
C ALA A 343 14.24 12.61 5.72
N ILE A 344 15.04 12.56 6.79
CA ILE A 344 15.95 13.64 7.25
C ILE A 344 17.41 13.18 7.34
N GLN A 345 17.75 12.09 6.65
CA GLN A 345 19.04 11.43 6.70
C GLN A 345 20.21 12.33 6.31
N THR A 346 21.32 12.16 7.02
CA THR A 346 22.60 12.79 6.67
C THR A 346 23.27 12.12 5.47
N CYS A 347 22.95 10.86 5.17
CA CYS A 347 23.49 10.15 4.01
C CYS A 347 22.53 9.13 3.38
N GLY A 348 22.67 8.96 2.07
CA GLY A 348 21.86 8.09 1.23
C GLY A 348 20.41 8.54 1.12
N ASP A 349 19.58 7.73 0.48
CA ASP A 349 18.17 8.07 0.23
C ASP A 349 17.27 7.80 1.45
N GLU A 350 16.10 8.43 1.46
CA GLU A 350 15.05 8.16 2.44
C GLU A 350 14.54 6.71 2.32
N MET A 351 13.96 6.20 3.40
CA MET A 351 13.42 4.85 3.41
C MET A 351 12.00 4.86 3.99
N PRO A 352 11.02 4.27 3.28
CA PRO A 352 11.05 3.73 1.91
C PRO A 352 11.38 4.77 0.81
N ILE A 353 12.07 4.33 -0.26
CA ILE A 353 12.49 5.15 -1.40
C ILE A 353 11.29 5.62 -2.23
N GLY A 354 11.37 6.82 -2.81
CA GLY A 354 10.52 7.22 -3.94
C GLY A 354 9.26 7.99 -3.58
N ILE A 355 9.15 8.42 -2.32
CA ILE A 355 7.95 9.11 -1.81
C ILE A 355 8.27 10.58 -1.51
N GLY A 356 9.56 10.96 -1.39
CA GLY A 356 9.98 12.34 -1.10
C GLY A 356 9.49 12.87 0.25
N SER A 357 8.89 12.01 1.07
CA SER A 357 8.36 12.27 2.40
C SER A 357 8.50 11.02 3.26
N GLN A 358 8.49 11.18 4.59
CA GLN A 358 8.28 10.08 5.53
C GLN A 358 7.06 9.26 5.07
N SER A 359 7.13 7.93 5.15
CA SER A 359 5.99 7.06 4.80
C SER A 359 5.59 6.10 5.91
N LEU A 360 6.41 6.00 6.95
CA LEU A 360 6.08 5.29 8.18
C LEU A 360 5.43 6.26 9.18
N PRO A 361 4.36 5.87 9.89
CA PRO A 361 3.75 6.70 10.92
C PRO A 361 4.74 7.02 12.04
N ASP A 362 4.68 8.25 12.56
CA ASP A 362 5.55 8.69 13.66
C ASP A 362 5.46 7.77 14.89
N ALA A 363 4.27 7.26 15.18
CA ALA A 363 4.05 6.33 16.28
C ALA A 363 4.92 5.07 16.17
N ILE A 364 5.04 4.49 14.97
CA ILE A 364 5.88 3.31 14.71
C ILE A 364 7.36 3.68 14.77
N ILE A 365 7.76 4.80 14.16
CA ILE A 365 9.15 5.28 14.23
C ILE A 365 9.56 5.54 15.68
N ASN A 366 8.66 6.06 16.52
CA ASN A 366 8.93 6.34 17.92
C ASN A 366 9.13 5.05 18.74
N VAL A 367 8.47 3.94 18.43
CA VAL A 367 8.77 2.63 19.04
C VAL A 367 10.20 2.19 18.71
N VAL A 368 10.61 2.37 17.44
CA VAL A 368 11.97 2.05 17.02
C VAL A 368 13.00 2.95 17.71
N ALA A 369 12.71 4.26 17.81
CA ALA A 369 13.56 5.22 18.51
C ALA A 369 13.67 4.86 20.00
N GLU A 370 12.57 4.50 20.66
CA GLU A 370 12.56 4.06 22.05
C GLU A 370 13.43 2.80 22.24
N TRP A 371 13.30 1.80 21.37
CA TRP A 371 14.17 0.61 21.41
C TRP A 371 15.66 0.98 21.30
N ILE A 372 16.02 1.91 20.40
CA ILE A 372 17.40 2.40 20.27
C ILE A 372 17.86 3.12 21.55
N ASP A 373 17.01 3.99 22.10
CA ASP A 373 17.31 4.78 23.29
C ASP A 373 17.41 3.93 24.57
N LEU A 374 16.79 2.74 24.58
CA LEU A 374 16.99 1.69 25.59
C LEU A 374 18.32 0.92 25.42
N GLY A 375 19.16 1.33 24.48
CA GLY A 375 20.44 0.71 24.18
C GLY A 375 20.37 -0.37 23.09
N ALA A 376 19.26 -0.43 22.34
CA ALA A 376 19.01 -1.39 21.27
C ALA A 376 19.27 -2.86 21.69
N PRO A 377 18.64 -3.35 22.79
CA PRO A 377 18.84 -4.73 23.24
C PRO A 377 18.36 -5.76 22.21
N ASN A 378 19.05 -6.91 22.15
CA ASN A 378 18.61 -8.11 21.44
C ASN A 378 17.90 -9.01 22.45
N ASP A 379 16.59 -9.22 22.28
CA ASP A 379 15.72 -9.94 23.22
C ASP A 379 15.44 -11.40 22.83
#